data_AF-A0A6A0ICB3-F1
#
_entry.id   AF-A0A6A0ICB3-F1
#
_cell.length_a   1.000
_cell.length_b   1.000
_cell.length_c   1.000
_cell.angle_alpha   90.00
_cell.angle_beta   90.00
_cell.angle_gamma   90.00
#
_symmetry.space_group_name_H-M   'P 1'
#
loop_
_entity.id
_entity.type
_entity.pdbx_description
1 polymer ?
#
loop_
_entity_poly.entity_id
_entity_poly.type
_entity_poly.pdbx_seq_one_letter_code
_entity_poly.pdbx_strand_id
1 'polypeptide(L)'
;MANGQFSKPASKRDLSPARRRLVELLRRVGFGRIEGLRVVCGEPVLDPAPHIARDFTLGGRTESSPTCSLPDFLLKEHVIQMFTIFDREQSITVEVLKVRNGLPVHMTVVGGLGIG
;
A
#
# COMPACT_ATOMS: atom_id res chain seq x y z
N MET A 1 -3.26 -18.52 30.00
CA MET A 1 -2.24 -18.11 28.99
C MET A 1 -2.41 -18.99 27.76
N ALA A 2 -2.16 -18.42 26.57
CA ALA A 2 -2.15 -19.02 25.22
C ALA A 2 -3.39 -18.80 24.32
N ASN A 3 -3.12 -17.98 23.30
CA ASN A 3 -3.45 -18.15 21.87
C ASN A 3 -4.81 -17.66 21.35
N GLY A 4 -4.87 -16.35 21.07
CA GLY A 4 -5.79 -15.74 20.12
C GLY A 4 -5.09 -15.42 18.79
N GLN A 5 -4.97 -16.44 17.94
CA GLN A 5 -5.09 -16.38 16.48
C GLN A 5 -4.28 -15.30 15.71
N PHE A 6 -3.20 -15.73 15.05
CA PHE A 6 -2.67 -15.04 13.88
C PHE A 6 -3.79 -14.93 12.83
N SER A 7 -4.32 -13.72 12.64
CA SER A 7 -5.36 -13.41 11.67
C SER A 7 -4.97 -13.97 10.30
N LYS A 8 -5.81 -14.91 9.84
CA LYS A 8 -5.81 -15.55 8.52
C LYS A 8 -5.34 -14.58 7.42
N PRO A 9 -4.44 -14.99 6.50
CA PRO A 9 -4.03 -14.12 5.40
C PRO A 9 -5.27 -13.73 4.59
N ALA A 10 -5.61 -12.44 4.61
CA ALA A 10 -6.78 -11.90 3.92
C ALA A 10 -6.73 -12.29 2.44
N SER A 11 -7.63 -13.19 2.03
CA SER A 11 -7.76 -13.55 0.63
C SER A 11 -8.31 -12.32 -0.13
N LYS A 12 -8.06 -12.19 -1.44
CA LYS A 12 -8.58 -11.07 -2.26
C LYS A 12 -10.12 -10.87 -2.17
N ARG A 13 -10.84 -11.87 -1.64
CA ARG A 13 -12.28 -11.87 -1.38
C ARG A 13 -12.68 -11.20 -0.04
N ASP A 14 -11.76 -11.07 0.90
CA ASP A 14 -11.95 -10.43 2.21
C ASP A 14 -11.57 -8.93 2.21
N LEU A 15 -11.07 -8.42 1.07
CA LEU A 15 -10.76 -7.00 0.93
C LEU A 15 -12.05 -6.18 0.86
N SER A 16 -12.14 -5.16 1.70
CA SER A 16 -13.15 -4.13 1.59
C SER A 16 -13.15 -3.47 0.20
N PRO A 17 -14.26 -2.84 -0.22
CA PRO A 17 -14.29 -2.07 -1.46
C PRO A 17 -13.20 -0.99 -1.54
N ALA A 18 -12.86 -0.35 -0.42
CA ALA A 18 -11.84 0.68 -0.35
C ALA A 18 -10.42 0.12 -0.57
N ARG A 19 -10.09 -1.01 0.08
CA ARG A 19 -8.81 -1.71 -0.13
C ARG A 19 -8.65 -2.18 -1.57
N ARG A 20 -9.72 -2.71 -2.20
CA ARG A 20 -9.69 -3.11 -3.62
C ARG A 20 -9.38 -1.92 -4.54
N ARG A 21 -10.05 -0.78 -4.31
CA ARG A 21 -9.79 0.46 -5.06
C ARG A 21 -8.36 0.96 -4.88
N LEU A 22 -7.79 0.85 -3.68
CA LEU A 22 -6.38 1.20 -3.45
C LEU A 22 -5.43 0.29 -4.24
N VAL A 23 -5.67 -1.02 -4.27
CA VAL A 23 -4.85 -1.95 -5.07
C VAL A 23 -4.92 -1.61 -6.57
N GLU A 24 -6.11 -1.27 -7.07
CA GLU A 24 -6.27 -0.80 -8.45
C GLU A 24 -5.53 0.52 -8.68
N LEU A 25 -5.57 1.44 -7.71
CA LEU A 25 -4.86 2.71 -7.78
C LEU A 25 -3.35 2.51 -7.87
N LEU A 26 -2.77 1.64 -7.03
CA LEU A 26 -1.35 1.30 -7.07
C LEU A 26 -0.95 0.79 -8.46
N ARG A 27 -1.72 -0.15 -9.02
CA ARG A 27 -1.47 -0.68 -10.38
C ARG A 27 -1.57 0.39 -11.46
N ARG A 28 -2.50 1.34 -11.34
CA ARG A 28 -2.66 2.47 -12.27
C ARG A 28 -1.54 3.50 -12.15
N VAL A 29 -0.98 3.70 -10.95
CA VAL A 29 0.20 4.56 -10.75
C VAL A 29 1.40 3.93 -11.44
N GLY A 30 1.62 2.62 -11.27
CA GLY A 30 2.75 1.92 -11.86
C GLY A 30 4.06 2.33 -11.22
N PHE A 31 4.53 3.54 -11.49
CA PHE A 31 5.75 4.13 -10.93
C PHE A 31 5.46 5.55 -10.44
N GLY A 32 5.69 5.82 -9.15
CA GLY A 32 5.39 7.10 -8.55
C GLY A 32 5.17 7.03 -7.04
N ARG A 33 4.30 7.91 -6.53
CA ARG A 33 3.91 7.97 -5.12
C ARG A 33 2.49 8.51 -4.95
N ILE A 34 1.83 8.03 -3.91
CA ILE A 34 0.53 8.52 -3.43
C ILE A 34 0.78 9.28 -2.14
N GLU A 35 0.21 10.48 -2.02
CA GLU A 35 0.46 11.40 -0.91
C GLU A 35 -0.86 11.76 -0.21
N GLY A 36 -0.79 11.94 1.12
CA GLY A 36 -1.93 12.34 1.93
C GLY A 36 -3.05 11.29 2.02
N LEU A 37 -2.73 10.01 1.87
CA LEU A 37 -3.71 8.93 1.99
C LEU A 37 -4.06 8.72 3.46
N ARG A 38 -5.30 9.04 3.84
CA ARG A 38 -5.79 8.79 5.20
C ARG A 38 -6.22 7.34 5.35
N VAL A 39 -5.97 6.78 6.53
CA VAL A 39 -6.46 5.47 6.95
C VAL A 39 -7.28 5.68 8.21
N VAL A 40 -8.51 5.18 8.22
CA VAL A 40 -9.45 5.31 9.34
C VAL A 40 -10.08 3.94 9.59
N CYS A 41 -10.03 3.47 10.84
CA CYS A 41 -10.46 2.11 11.21
C CYS A 41 -9.82 1.01 10.36
N GLY A 42 -8.55 1.17 9.98
CA GLY A 42 -7.82 0.24 9.11
C GLY A 42 -8.19 0.32 7.61
N GLU A 43 -9.08 1.24 7.23
CA GLU A 43 -9.57 1.39 5.87
C GLU A 43 -9.00 2.63 5.17
N PRO A 44 -8.52 2.52 3.92
CA PRO A 44 -8.00 3.66 3.17
C PRO A 44 -9.15 4.57 2.71
N VAL A 45 -9.06 5.86 3.04
CA VAL A 45 -10.01 6.88 2.62
C VAL A 45 -9.53 7.47 1.30
N LEU A 46 -10.28 7.16 0.24
CA LEU A 46 -10.02 7.62 -1.13
C LEU A 46 -10.91 8.81 -1.54
N ASP A 47 -11.72 9.32 -0.61
CA ASP A 47 -12.56 10.51 -0.82
C ASP A 47 -12.37 11.47 0.37
N PRO A 48 -11.78 12.66 0.17
CA PRO A 48 -11.28 13.20 -1.10
C PRO A 48 -10.13 12.36 -1.66
N ALA A 49 -9.97 12.39 -2.99
CA ALA A 49 -8.94 11.62 -3.68
C ALA A 49 -7.53 12.00 -3.17
N PRO A 50 -6.66 11.01 -2.87
CA PRO A 50 -5.29 11.29 -2.47
C PRO A 50 -4.51 11.92 -3.63
N HIS A 51 -3.46 12.65 -3.30
CA HIS A 51 -2.60 13.27 -4.30
C HIS A 51 -1.73 12.19 -4.97
N ILE A 52 -1.67 12.19 -6.29
CA ILE A 52 -0.94 11.16 -7.06
C ILE A 52 0.16 11.86 -7.85
N ALA A 53 1.41 11.56 -7.52
CA ALA A 53 2.55 11.97 -8.31
C ALA A 53 3.10 10.75 -9.07
N ARG A 54 3.18 10.85 -10.41
CA ARG A 54 3.78 9.82 -11.26
C ARG A 54 5.21 10.21 -11.59
N ASP A 55 6.12 9.28 -11.40
CA ASP A 55 7.52 9.52 -11.69
C ASP A 55 7.82 8.94 -13.09
N PHE A 56 8.55 9.70 -13.90
CA PHE A 56 8.97 9.29 -15.24
C PHE A 56 10.49 9.26 -15.29
N THR A 57 11.06 8.10 -15.63
CA THR A 57 12.51 7.98 -15.81
C THR A 57 12.90 8.62 -17.16
N LEU A 58 13.65 9.72 -17.12
CA LEU A 58 14.16 10.39 -18.31
C LEU A 58 15.61 9.94 -18.61
N GLY A 59 15.91 9.61 -19.87
CA GLY A 59 17.27 9.35 -20.35
C GLY A 59 17.93 8.01 -19.95
N GLY A 60 17.24 7.16 -19.19
CA GLY A 60 17.77 5.84 -18.87
C GLY A 60 17.69 4.91 -20.08
N ARG A 61 18.73 4.07 -20.30
CA ARG A 61 18.45 2.64 -20.46
C ARG A 61 17.41 2.39 -19.39
N THR A 62 16.12 2.24 -19.76
CA THR A 62 15.12 1.58 -18.92
C THR A 62 15.95 0.53 -18.27
N GLU A 63 16.16 0.64 -16.95
CA GLU A 63 16.74 -0.46 -16.23
C GLU A 63 15.91 -1.60 -16.74
N SER A 64 16.57 -2.39 -17.58
CA SER A 64 16.00 -3.58 -18.16
C SER A 64 16.10 -4.47 -16.94
N SER A 65 15.36 -4.11 -15.88
CA SER A 65 14.87 -5.02 -14.91
C SER A 65 14.21 -5.99 -15.86
N PRO A 66 14.82 -7.19 -16.02
CA PRO A 66 14.12 -8.19 -16.75
C PRO A 66 12.73 -8.20 -16.13
N THR A 67 11.75 -8.56 -16.93
CA THR A 67 10.59 -9.24 -16.40
C THR A 67 11.07 -10.51 -15.66
N CYS A 68 11.89 -10.40 -14.62
CA CYS A 68 11.86 -11.27 -13.47
C CYS A 68 10.58 -10.84 -12.81
N SER A 69 9.49 -11.35 -13.39
CA SER A 69 8.17 -11.40 -12.83
C SER A 69 8.37 -11.59 -11.34
N LEU A 70 8.22 -10.51 -10.55
CA LEU A 70 8.12 -10.68 -9.12
C LEU A 70 7.03 -11.72 -8.97
N PRO A 71 7.32 -12.90 -8.39
CA PRO A 71 6.33 -13.95 -8.32
C PRO A 71 5.08 -13.36 -7.69
N ASP A 72 3.90 -13.77 -8.17
CA ASP A 72 2.61 -13.31 -7.64
C ASP A 72 2.55 -13.32 -6.11
N PHE A 73 3.34 -14.19 -5.49
CA PHE A 73 3.58 -14.24 -4.06
C PHE A 73 4.18 -12.96 -3.48
N LEU A 74 5.30 -12.44 -4.02
CA LEU A 74 5.90 -11.19 -3.54
C LEU A 74 5.00 -9.98 -3.82
N LEU A 75 4.31 -9.94 -4.97
CA LEU A 75 3.32 -8.90 -5.25
C LEU A 75 2.23 -8.85 -4.17
N LYS A 76 1.76 -10.03 -3.76
CA LYS A 76 0.75 -10.16 -2.70
C LYS A 76 1.33 -9.81 -1.33
N GLU A 77 2.57 -10.19 -1.04
CA GLU A 77 3.21 -9.94 0.25
C GLU A 77 3.33 -8.46 0.56
N HIS A 78 3.79 -7.64 -0.39
CA HIS A 78 3.91 -6.19 -0.21
C HIS A 78 2.55 -5.54 0.12
N VAL A 79 1.50 -5.96 -0.59
CA VAL A 79 0.14 -5.44 -0.37
C VAL A 79 -0.41 -5.91 0.98
N ILE A 80 -0.16 -7.16 1.36
CA ILE A 80 -0.57 -7.71 2.66
C ILE A 80 0.14 -6.94 3.79
N GLN A 81 1.46 -6.74 3.70
CA GLN A 81 2.23 -6.00 4.71
C GLN A 81 1.70 -4.57 4.89
N MET A 82 1.41 -3.86 3.81
CA MET A 82 0.80 -2.53 3.87
C MET A 82 -0.54 -2.56 4.61
N PHE A 83 -1.43 -3.51 4.30
CA PHE A 83 -2.71 -3.63 4.98
C PHE A 83 -2.57 -4.05 6.44
N THR A 84 -1.61 -4.91 6.78
CA THR A 84 -1.29 -5.24 8.17
C THR A 84 -0.92 -4.00 8.98
N ILE A 85 -0.20 -3.04 8.39
CA ILE A 85 0.09 -1.77 9.06
C ILE A 85 -1.18 -0.95 9.25
N PHE A 86 -2.09 -0.91 8.26
CA PHE A 86 -3.37 -0.22 8.41
C PHE A 86 -4.22 -0.83 9.54
N ASP A 87 -4.29 -2.16 9.58
CA ASP A 87 -5.01 -2.92 10.61
C ASP A 87 -4.38 -2.74 12.00
N ARG A 88 -3.06 -2.56 12.08
CA ARG A 88 -2.35 -2.32 13.35
C ARG A 88 -2.54 -0.89 13.85
N GLU A 89 -2.29 0.10 13.00
CA GLU A 89 -2.26 1.50 13.41
C GLU A 89 -3.65 2.13 13.48
N GLN A 90 -4.64 1.52 12.80
CA GLN A 90 -6.07 1.86 12.77
C GLN A 90 -6.40 3.25 12.20
N SER A 91 -5.75 4.31 12.67
CA SER A 91 -6.00 5.70 12.28
C SER A 91 -4.69 6.45 12.08
N ILE A 92 -4.22 6.50 10.84
CA ILE A 92 -2.96 7.16 10.45
C ILE A 92 -3.13 7.93 9.16
N THR A 93 -2.27 8.92 8.95
CA THR A 93 -2.13 9.57 7.65
C THR A 93 -0.85 9.07 7.00
N VAL A 94 -0.99 8.41 5.84
CA VAL A 94 0.12 8.04 4.99
C VAL A 94 0.53 9.28 4.21
N GLU A 95 1.60 9.94 4.66
CA GLU A 95 2.14 11.12 3.97
C GLU A 95 2.67 10.76 2.59
N VAL A 96 3.43 9.65 2.50
CA VAL A 96 4.02 9.20 1.25
C VAL A 96 3.96 7.68 1.16
N LEU A 97 3.27 7.18 0.14
CA LEU A 97 3.27 5.78 -0.28
C LEU A 97 3.97 5.67 -1.62
N LYS A 98 5.22 5.22 -1.63
CA LYS A 98 5.99 5.04 -2.87
C LYS A 98 5.54 3.75 -3.57
N VAL A 99 5.32 3.88 -4.87
CA VAL A 99 4.82 2.82 -5.75
C VAL A 99 5.86 2.52 -6.82
N ARG A 100 6.24 1.25 -6.96
CA ARG A 100 7.07 0.77 -8.07
C ARG A 100 6.45 -0.48 -8.66
N ASN A 101 6.36 -0.53 -9.98
CA ASN A 101 5.71 -1.61 -10.75
C ASN A 101 4.31 -1.97 -10.22
N GLY A 102 3.56 -0.98 -9.73
CA GLY A 102 2.22 -1.15 -9.18
C GLY A 102 2.16 -1.70 -7.75
N LEU A 103 3.28 -1.71 -7.03
CA LEU A 103 3.40 -2.22 -5.67
C LEU A 103 3.83 -1.14 -4.68
N PRO A 104 3.35 -1.21 -3.42
CA PRO A 104 3.90 -0.39 -2.36
C PRO A 104 5.30 -0.91 -2.02
N VAL A 105 6.30 -0.03 -2.09
CA VAL A 105 7.69 -0.38 -1.74
C VAL A 105 8.20 0.36 -0.51
N HIS A 106 7.53 1.45 -0.14
CA HIS A 106 7.89 2.27 1.01
C HIS A 106 6.69 3.11 1.44
N MET A 107 6.51 3.27 2.74
CA MET A 107 5.43 4.07 3.31
C MET A 107 5.95 4.93 4.46
N THR A 108 5.63 6.23 4.45
CA THR A 108 5.83 7.17 5.56
C THR A 108 4.47 7.52 6.14
N VAL A 109 4.34 7.43 7.46
CA VAL A 109 3.07 7.65 8.17
C VAL A 109 3.24 8.68 9.28
N VAL A 110 2.18 9.42 9.55
CA VAL A 110 2.07 10.38 10.66
C VAL A 110 0.82 10.06 11.47
N GLY A 111 0.95 10.14 12.80
CA GLY A 111 -0.15 9.92 13.76
C GLY A 111 -0.09 8.59 14.54
N GLY A 112 0.89 7.72 14.30
CA GLY A 112 1.01 6.39 14.96
C GLY A 112 1.81 6.35 16.27
N LEU A 113 2.31 7.48 16.78
CA LEU A 113 3.02 7.55 18.06
C LEU A 113 2.06 8.07 19.13
N GLY A 114 1.31 7.14 19.73
CA GLY A 114 0.54 7.38 20.93
C GLY A 114 1.45 7.80 22.08
N ILE A 115 1.63 9.11 22.24
CA ILE A 115 1.82 9.72 23.56
C ILE A 115 0.44 10.15 24.06
N GLY A 116 -0.33 9.18 24.55
CA GLY A 116 -1.68 9.37 25.07
C GLY A 116 -2.12 8.19 25.91
#